data_AF-A0A2M8B102-F1
#
_entry.id   AF-A0A2M8B102-F1
#
_cell.length_a   1.000
_cell.length_b   1.000
_cell.length_c   1.000
_cell.angle_alpha   90.00
_cell.angle_beta   90.00
_cell.angle_gamma   90.00
#
_symmetry.space_group_name_H-M   'P 1'
#
loop_
_entity.id
_entity.type
_entity.pdbx_description
1 polymer ?
#
loop_
_entity_poly.entity_id
_entity_poly.type
_entity_poly.pdbx_seq_one_letter_code
_entity_poly.pdbx_strand_id
1 'polypeptide(L)'
;PDPRPQEGRGLRDRRVSAEQGHTVTRPRSIAGPLLRLLAEGRGAELSPDPVAFPHRFADPRDAETAAFLSASFAFGGVLQIGNFLSRLFNALSPSPHAALTAVKPPGRRSVAGLSHRFISSEGVYRFLRCVRAAYIAHGSLERLYIAGRGGEPPDLRRDLGRFLGGLRDPWGKDLARERDFLFPRPERGSACKRHNLFLRWVVRGPDGVDLGLWGAVSPRDLVVPLDTHMARLGGALGLTRRRTPDWRMAEEITASLRLVCPDDPVKFDYPLTRLGILGVCTRSRRGVCGRCPVAPLCARRSQGG
;
A
#
# COMPACT_ATOMS: atom_id res chain seq x y z
N PRO A 1 48.66 -26.23 54.03
CA PRO A 1 47.56 -26.25 55.03
C PRO A 1 46.21 -26.25 54.30
N ASP A 2 45.62 -27.43 54.24
CA ASP A 2 44.26 -27.76 53.76
C ASP A 2 43.20 -27.06 54.66
N PRO A 3 41.93 -26.89 54.22
CA PRO A 3 41.02 -28.04 54.22
C PRO A 3 40.03 -28.12 53.03
N ARG A 4 39.97 -29.28 52.38
CA ARG A 4 38.72 -29.95 51.94
C ARG A 4 38.00 -30.53 53.19
N PRO A 5 36.81 -31.19 53.12
CA PRO A 5 35.81 -31.38 52.06
C PRO A 5 34.36 -31.14 52.58
N GLN A 6 33.32 -31.42 51.79
CA GLN A 6 32.27 -32.34 52.26
C GLN A 6 31.39 -32.89 51.13
N GLU A 7 31.29 -34.22 51.12
CA GLU A 7 30.45 -35.08 50.30
C GLU A 7 28.97 -34.97 50.69
N GLY A 8 28.07 -35.27 49.75
CA GLY A 8 26.64 -35.30 50.02
C GLY A 8 25.82 -36.08 48.99
N ARG A 9 25.98 -37.41 49.01
CA ARG A 9 24.99 -38.48 48.78
C ARG A 9 23.79 -38.15 47.88
N GLY A 10 23.70 -38.88 46.76
CA GLY A 10 22.49 -38.98 45.97
C GLY A 10 21.35 -39.70 46.68
N LEU A 11 20.13 -39.54 46.15
CA LEU A 11 19.09 -40.57 46.16
C LEU A 11 17.92 -40.16 45.22
N ARG A 12 17.57 -41.09 44.31
CA ARG A 12 16.24 -41.38 43.76
C ARG A 12 15.66 -40.49 42.64
N ASP A 13 15.89 -40.97 41.42
CA ASP A 13 14.87 -41.57 40.54
C ASP A 13 13.40 -41.13 40.74
N ARG A 14 12.91 -40.33 39.79
CA ARG A 14 11.51 -40.38 39.33
C ARG A 14 11.47 -40.16 37.82
N ARG A 15 11.26 -41.26 37.10
CA ARG A 15 10.66 -41.25 35.76
C ARG A 15 9.37 -40.41 35.76
N VAL A 16 9.29 -39.45 34.84
CA VAL A 16 8.01 -38.98 34.27
C VAL A 16 8.20 -38.87 32.77
N SER A 17 7.69 -39.86 32.05
CA SER A 17 7.35 -39.71 30.64
C SER A 17 6.07 -38.89 30.56
N ALA A 18 6.02 -37.89 29.67
CA ALA A 18 4.78 -37.38 29.12
C ALA A 18 5.03 -36.85 27.72
N GLU A 19 4.74 -37.70 26.75
CA GLU A 19 4.34 -37.29 25.41
C GLU A 19 3.29 -36.19 25.50
N GLN A 20 3.59 -35.01 24.98
CA GLN A 20 2.60 -34.19 24.27
C GLN A 20 3.35 -33.46 23.15
N GLY A 21 3.65 -34.23 22.11
CA GLY A 21 4.00 -33.66 20.81
C GLY A 21 2.90 -32.67 20.45
N HIS A 22 3.26 -31.37 20.47
CA HIS A 22 2.43 -30.34 19.89
C HIS A 22 2.20 -30.76 18.44
N THR A 23 0.98 -31.21 18.16
CA THR A 23 0.47 -31.30 16.80
C THR A 23 0.56 -29.89 16.25
N VAL A 24 1.63 -29.65 15.48
CA VAL A 24 1.76 -28.47 14.63
C VAL A 24 0.52 -28.52 13.75
N THR A 25 -0.45 -27.68 14.08
CA THR A 25 -1.63 -27.45 13.27
C THR A 25 -1.09 -27.11 11.89
N ARG A 26 -1.28 -28.01 10.92
CA ARG A 26 -0.90 -27.78 9.52
C ARG A 26 -1.34 -26.37 9.17
N PRO A 27 -0.45 -25.48 8.67
CA PRO A 27 -0.88 -24.14 8.29
C PRO A 27 -2.05 -24.32 7.33
N ARG A 28 -3.24 -23.85 7.74
CA ARG A 28 -4.41 -23.88 6.86
C ARG A 28 -3.96 -23.19 5.59
N SER A 29 -3.96 -23.91 4.47
CA SER A 29 -3.52 -23.35 3.20
C SER A 29 -4.32 -22.08 2.93
N ILE A 30 -3.64 -20.93 2.97
CA ILE A 30 -4.24 -19.62 2.74
C ILE A 30 -4.69 -19.47 1.28
N ALA A 31 -4.19 -20.33 0.38
CA ALA A 31 -4.45 -20.28 -1.05
C ALA A 31 -5.93 -20.44 -1.40
N GLY A 32 -6.60 -21.48 -0.93
CA GLY A 32 -7.99 -21.77 -1.30
C GLY A 32 -8.95 -20.60 -1.02
N PRO A 33 -9.01 -20.06 0.20
CA PRO A 33 -9.87 -18.91 0.53
C PRO A 33 -9.51 -17.62 -0.24
N LEU A 34 -8.23 -17.35 -0.47
CA LEU A 34 -7.80 -16.17 -1.22
C LEU A 34 -8.11 -16.27 -2.73
N LEU A 35 -7.96 -17.46 -3.32
CA LEU A 35 -8.34 -17.70 -4.71
C LEU A 35 -9.86 -17.63 -4.91
N ARG A 36 -10.65 -18.13 -3.95
CA ARG A 36 -12.11 -17.95 -3.96
C ARG A 36 -12.50 -16.48 -3.88
N LEU A 37 -11.85 -15.70 -3.03
CA LEU A 37 -12.09 -14.25 -2.93
C LEU A 37 -11.89 -13.55 -4.29
N LEU A 38 -10.86 -13.92 -5.04
CA LEU A 38 -10.64 -13.40 -6.39
C LEU A 38 -11.74 -13.85 -7.36
N ALA A 39 -12.06 -15.15 -7.37
CA ALA A 39 -13.03 -15.72 -8.30
C ALA A 39 -14.44 -15.14 -8.14
N GLU A 40 -14.83 -14.78 -6.91
CA GLU A 40 -16.14 -14.21 -6.64
C GLU A 40 -16.29 -12.73 -7.06
N GLY A 41 -15.19 -12.05 -7.40
CA GLY A 41 -15.22 -10.66 -7.90
C GLY A 41 -15.83 -9.63 -6.93
N ARG A 42 -16.03 -9.99 -5.65
CA ARG A 42 -16.71 -9.12 -4.68
C ARG A 42 -15.89 -7.86 -4.45
N GLY A 43 -16.51 -6.70 -4.70
CA GLY A 43 -15.85 -5.41 -4.59
C GLY A 43 -15.07 -5.00 -5.83
N ALA A 44 -15.43 -5.47 -7.03
CA ALA A 44 -14.85 -4.97 -8.28
C ALA A 44 -15.29 -3.54 -8.67
N GLU A 45 -16.24 -2.90 -7.96
CA GLU A 45 -16.62 -1.52 -8.31
C GLU A 45 -15.49 -0.51 -8.06
N LEU A 46 -15.13 0.25 -9.09
CA LEU A 46 -14.15 1.34 -8.96
C LEU A 46 -14.68 2.51 -8.14
N SER A 47 -15.98 2.57 -7.87
CA SER A 47 -16.58 3.60 -7.01
C SER A 47 -16.93 2.98 -5.65
N PRO A 48 -16.56 3.61 -4.52
CA PRO A 48 -15.99 4.95 -4.37
C PRO A 48 -14.46 4.94 -4.14
N ASP A 49 -13.67 4.41 -5.08
CA ASP A 49 -12.21 4.34 -4.98
C ASP A 49 -11.51 5.44 -5.83
N PRO A 50 -10.43 6.08 -5.34
CA PRO A 50 -9.71 7.09 -6.11
C PRO A 50 -9.08 6.58 -7.42
N VAL A 51 -8.92 5.26 -7.61
CA VAL A 51 -8.46 4.68 -8.89
C VAL A 51 -9.39 5.01 -10.06
N ALA A 52 -10.65 5.37 -9.80
CA ALA A 52 -11.59 5.78 -10.83
C ALA A 52 -11.22 7.08 -11.56
N PHE A 53 -10.35 7.94 -10.98
CA PHE A 53 -9.89 9.17 -11.64
C PHE A 53 -8.93 8.91 -12.80
N PRO A 54 -7.88 8.08 -12.65
CA PRO A 54 -7.02 7.64 -13.74
C PRO A 54 -7.76 7.07 -14.95
N HIS A 55 -8.77 6.23 -14.73
CA HIS A 55 -9.57 5.59 -15.79
C HIS A 55 -10.37 6.58 -16.66
N ARG A 56 -10.41 7.88 -16.30
CA ARG A 56 -11.06 8.92 -17.11
C ARG A 56 -10.21 9.36 -18.31
N PHE A 57 -8.94 8.99 -18.35
CA PHE A 57 -7.99 9.49 -19.35
C PHE A 57 -7.55 8.36 -20.28
N ALA A 58 -7.73 8.57 -21.59
CA ALA A 58 -7.27 7.63 -22.62
C ALA A 58 -5.76 7.79 -22.92
N ASP A 59 -5.20 8.99 -22.77
CA ASP A 59 -3.76 9.23 -22.91
C ASP A 59 -3.01 8.61 -21.71
N PRO A 60 -2.07 7.67 -21.92
CA PRO A 60 -1.34 7.03 -20.83
C PRO A 60 -0.54 8.01 -19.97
N ARG A 61 -0.10 9.16 -20.52
CA ARG A 61 0.62 10.21 -19.76
C ARG A 61 -0.30 10.91 -18.78
N ASP A 62 -1.54 11.16 -19.20
CA ASP A 62 -2.58 11.70 -18.32
C ASP A 62 -3.04 10.68 -17.30
N ALA A 63 -3.18 9.40 -17.67
CA ALA A 63 -3.50 8.33 -16.75
C ALA A 63 -2.39 8.12 -15.68
N GLU A 64 -1.11 8.14 -16.06
CA GLU A 64 0.03 8.09 -15.12
C GLU A 64 -0.02 9.28 -14.15
N THR A 65 -0.20 10.48 -14.68
CA THR A 65 -0.31 11.70 -13.88
C THR A 65 -1.48 11.61 -12.91
N ALA A 66 -2.66 11.25 -13.41
CA ALA A 66 -3.85 11.11 -12.61
C ALA A 66 -3.71 10.01 -11.54
N ALA A 67 -3.02 8.92 -11.83
CA ALA A 67 -2.74 7.85 -10.86
C ALA A 67 -1.86 8.37 -9.73
N PHE A 68 -0.79 9.09 -10.06
CA PHE A 68 0.11 9.65 -9.06
C PHE A 68 -0.60 10.67 -8.17
N LEU A 69 -1.29 11.66 -8.76
CA LEU A 69 -2.02 12.68 -8.01
C LEU A 69 -3.10 12.04 -7.12
N SER A 70 -3.89 11.11 -7.66
CA SER A 70 -4.97 10.45 -6.92
C SER A 70 -4.44 9.64 -5.74
N ALA A 71 -3.36 8.88 -5.94
CA ALA A 71 -2.75 8.07 -4.90
C ALA A 71 -2.11 8.93 -3.80
N SER A 72 -1.39 10.01 -4.15
CA SER A 72 -0.76 10.92 -3.18
C SER A 72 -1.76 11.60 -2.24
N PHE A 73 -3.00 11.82 -2.71
CA PHE A 73 -4.09 12.38 -1.92
C PHE A 73 -5.12 11.36 -1.40
N ALA A 74 -4.88 10.06 -1.57
CA ALA A 74 -5.73 8.97 -1.07
C ALA A 74 -5.59 8.74 0.45
N PHE A 75 -5.86 9.78 1.24
CA PHE A 75 -5.90 9.78 2.70
C PHE A 75 -7.05 10.66 3.22
N GLY A 76 -7.68 10.24 4.32
CA GLY A 76 -8.91 10.86 4.83
C GLY A 76 -10.17 10.09 4.42
N GLY A 77 -11.35 10.71 4.59
CA GLY A 77 -12.62 10.10 4.23
C GLY A 77 -12.84 10.08 2.72
N VAL A 78 -13.45 9.03 2.19
CA VAL A 78 -13.67 8.79 0.76
C VAL A 78 -14.33 9.98 0.04
N LEU A 79 -15.38 10.56 0.63
CA LEU A 79 -16.05 11.76 0.07
C LEU A 79 -15.13 12.99 0.01
N GLN A 80 -14.29 13.20 1.04
CA GLN A 80 -13.34 14.31 1.06
C GLN A 80 -12.27 14.12 -0.03
N ILE A 81 -11.78 12.90 -0.20
CA ILE A 81 -10.82 12.55 -1.26
C ILE A 81 -11.44 12.82 -2.64
N GLY A 82 -12.64 12.31 -2.89
CA GLY A 82 -13.33 12.50 -4.18
C GLY A 82 -13.61 13.96 -4.52
N ASN A 83 -14.06 14.75 -3.53
CA ASN A 83 -14.30 16.19 -3.72
C ASN A 83 -13.01 16.96 -4.01
N PHE A 84 -11.94 16.67 -3.27
CA PHE A 84 -10.64 17.30 -3.50
C PHE A 84 -10.09 16.96 -4.89
N LEU A 85 -10.06 15.66 -5.26
CA LEU A 85 -9.53 15.21 -6.54
C LEU A 85 -10.33 15.79 -7.72
N SER A 86 -11.67 15.86 -7.61
CA SER A 86 -12.49 16.47 -8.65
C SER A 86 -12.12 17.94 -8.88
N ARG A 87 -11.93 18.72 -7.81
CA ARG A 87 -11.50 20.12 -7.92
C ARG A 87 -10.07 20.24 -8.46
N LEU A 88 -9.17 19.36 -8.03
CA LEU A 88 -7.78 19.33 -8.51
C LEU A 88 -7.72 19.05 -10.02
N PHE A 89 -8.42 18.02 -10.51
CA PHE A 89 -8.44 17.69 -11.93
C PHE A 89 -9.16 18.74 -12.78
N ASN A 90 -10.18 19.41 -12.25
CA ASN A 90 -10.78 20.57 -12.92
C ASN A 90 -9.76 21.70 -13.12
N ALA A 91 -8.89 21.96 -12.14
CA ALA A 91 -7.83 22.97 -12.27
C ALA A 91 -6.71 22.57 -13.23
N LEU A 92 -6.62 21.28 -13.60
CA LEU A 92 -5.64 20.69 -14.50
C LEU A 92 -6.26 20.24 -15.83
N SER A 93 -7.53 20.58 -16.07
CA SER A 93 -8.30 20.17 -17.24
C SER A 93 -7.79 20.84 -18.52
N PRO A 94 -7.91 20.19 -19.70
CA PRO A 94 -8.46 18.84 -19.92
C PRO A 94 -7.44 17.71 -19.73
N SER A 95 -6.15 18.04 -19.67
CA SER A 95 -5.05 17.07 -19.64
C SER A 95 -4.10 17.43 -18.50
N PRO A 96 -4.09 16.68 -17.38
CA PRO A 96 -3.23 17.01 -16.25
C PRO A 96 -1.73 16.95 -16.58
N HIS A 97 -1.30 16.04 -17.45
CA HIS A 97 0.08 15.99 -17.90
C HIS A 97 0.43 17.23 -18.74
N ALA A 98 -0.41 17.61 -19.71
CA ALA A 98 -0.18 18.79 -20.53
C ALA A 98 -0.17 20.08 -19.69
N ALA A 99 -1.09 20.20 -18.71
CA ALA A 99 -1.13 21.33 -17.81
C ALA A 99 0.18 21.49 -17.02
N LEU A 100 0.74 20.39 -16.50
CA LEU A 100 1.98 20.42 -15.73
C LEU A 100 3.22 20.67 -16.61
N THR A 101 3.24 20.17 -17.84
CA THR A 101 4.38 20.29 -18.75
C THR A 101 4.37 21.53 -19.64
N ALA A 102 3.27 22.30 -19.64
CA ALA A 102 3.16 23.53 -20.41
C ALA A 102 4.28 24.55 -20.11
N VAL A 103 4.57 25.39 -21.12
CA VAL A 103 5.47 26.55 -20.99
C VAL A 103 5.00 27.48 -19.87
N LYS A 104 3.68 27.67 -19.75
CA LYS A 104 3.02 28.41 -18.68
C LYS A 104 2.18 27.44 -17.84
N PRO A 105 2.75 26.78 -16.82
CA PRO A 105 2.02 25.83 -15.98
C PRO A 105 1.07 26.55 -15.01
N PRO A 106 0.10 25.84 -14.39
CA PRO A 106 -0.75 26.37 -13.33
C PRO A 106 0.05 27.06 -12.23
N GLY A 107 -0.30 28.32 -11.97
CA GLY A 107 0.31 29.11 -10.90
C GLY A 107 -0.39 28.92 -9.56
N ARG A 108 0.10 29.61 -8.53
CA ARG A 108 -0.53 29.64 -7.19
C ARG A 108 -2.02 29.95 -7.24
N ARG A 109 -2.43 30.89 -8.12
CA ARG A 109 -3.82 31.31 -8.28
C ARG A 109 -4.72 30.18 -8.79
N SER A 110 -4.20 29.30 -9.65
CA SER A 110 -4.95 28.18 -10.23
C SER A 110 -5.35 27.14 -9.19
N VAL A 111 -4.62 27.07 -8.07
CA VAL A 111 -4.90 26.13 -6.97
C VAL A 111 -5.32 26.87 -5.68
N ALA A 112 -5.67 28.15 -5.79
CA ALA A 112 -6.14 28.92 -4.64
C ALA A 112 -7.40 28.28 -4.04
N GLY A 113 -7.39 28.10 -2.71
CA GLY A 113 -8.50 27.47 -1.99
C GLY A 113 -8.62 25.96 -2.20
N LEU A 114 -7.71 25.32 -2.94
CA LEU A 114 -7.57 23.86 -2.94
C LEU A 114 -6.77 23.47 -1.71
N SER A 115 -7.39 22.82 -0.73
CA SER A 115 -6.71 22.23 0.42
C SER A 115 -7.31 20.86 0.68
N HIS A 116 -6.49 19.96 1.24
CA HIS A 116 -6.95 18.63 1.62
C HIS A 116 -6.46 18.29 3.01
N ARG A 117 -7.40 18.24 3.96
CA ARG A 117 -7.12 18.00 5.38
C ARG A 117 -6.14 19.06 5.90
N PHE A 118 -4.89 18.68 6.16
CA PHE A 118 -3.84 19.57 6.64
C PHE A 118 -2.86 20.00 5.53
N ILE A 119 -3.06 19.55 4.28
CA ILE A 119 -2.29 20.04 3.13
C ILE A 119 -2.92 21.34 2.66
N SER A 120 -2.15 22.41 2.71
CA SER A 120 -2.56 23.76 2.34
C SER A 120 -2.57 23.95 0.82
N SER A 121 -3.20 25.02 0.32
CA SER A 121 -3.12 25.39 -1.11
C SER A 121 -1.69 25.63 -1.57
N GLU A 122 -0.84 26.14 -0.68
CA GLU A 122 0.58 26.28 -0.97
C GLU A 122 1.28 24.92 -1.06
N GLY A 123 0.94 23.98 -0.20
CA GLY A 123 1.42 22.61 -0.29
C GLY A 123 1.01 21.92 -1.59
N VAL A 124 -0.25 22.08 -2.01
CA VAL A 124 -0.75 21.57 -3.31
C VAL A 124 0.04 22.19 -4.46
N TYR A 125 0.24 23.50 -4.47
CA TYR A 125 1.04 24.18 -5.49
C TYR A 125 2.47 23.63 -5.57
N ARG A 126 3.14 23.48 -4.42
CA ARG A 126 4.51 22.96 -4.36
C ARG A 126 4.59 21.50 -4.79
N PHE A 127 3.62 20.68 -4.40
CA PHE A 127 3.50 19.31 -4.84
C PHE A 127 3.42 19.22 -6.38
N LEU A 128 2.53 19.99 -7.02
CA LEU A 128 2.40 20.02 -8.48
C LEU A 128 3.69 20.51 -9.16
N ARG A 129 4.40 21.48 -8.58
CA ARG A 129 5.71 21.91 -9.08
C ARG A 129 6.76 20.82 -9.03
N CYS A 130 6.75 19.98 -8.00
CA CYS A 130 7.66 18.85 -7.88
C CYS A 130 7.38 17.80 -8.95
N VAL A 131 6.11 17.45 -9.15
CA VAL A 131 5.68 16.54 -10.22
C VAL A 131 6.05 17.09 -11.60
N ARG A 132 5.81 18.39 -11.83
CA ARG A 132 6.28 19.08 -13.04
C ARG A 132 7.79 18.95 -13.22
N ALA A 133 8.58 19.21 -12.18
CA ALA A 133 10.03 19.14 -12.27
C ALA A 133 10.49 17.73 -12.69
N ALA A 134 9.86 16.68 -12.16
CA ALA A 134 10.07 15.31 -12.60
C ALA A 134 9.77 15.11 -14.08
N TYR A 135 8.62 15.60 -14.58
CA TYR A 135 8.28 15.49 -16.00
C TYR A 135 9.23 16.24 -16.92
N ILE A 136 9.63 17.46 -16.56
CA ILE A 136 10.57 18.23 -17.39
C ILE A 136 11.95 17.56 -17.43
N ALA A 137 12.40 17.00 -16.32
CA ALA A 137 13.73 16.37 -16.25
C ALA A 137 13.76 14.97 -16.89
N HIS A 138 12.71 14.17 -16.73
CA HIS A 138 12.73 12.74 -17.07
C HIS A 138 11.73 12.33 -18.16
N GLY A 139 10.74 13.17 -18.50
CA GLY A 139 9.70 12.90 -19.49
C GLY A 139 8.51 12.06 -18.98
N SER A 140 8.71 11.19 -17.98
CA SER A 140 7.64 10.48 -17.26
C SER A 140 8.03 10.17 -15.82
N LEU A 141 7.07 9.78 -14.99
CA LEU A 141 7.36 9.31 -13.64
C LEU A 141 8.05 7.94 -13.68
N GLU A 142 7.73 7.07 -14.64
CA GLU A 142 8.46 5.80 -14.84
C GLU A 142 9.95 6.05 -15.11
N ARG A 143 10.27 7.02 -15.97
CA ARG A 143 11.67 7.37 -16.27
C ARG A 143 12.39 7.97 -15.08
N LEU A 144 11.70 8.74 -14.22
CA LEU A 144 12.26 9.15 -12.93
C LEU A 144 12.55 7.93 -12.05
N TYR A 145 11.65 6.96 -11.98
CA TYR A 145 11.85 5.74 -11.20
C TYR A 145 13.06 4.94 -11.72
N ILE A 146 13.17 4.72 -13.03
CA ILE A 146 14.31 4.05 -13.67
C ILE A 146 15.62 4.78 -13.37
N ALA A 147 15.63 6.12 -13.51
CA ALA A 147 16.80 6.93 -13.22
C ALA A 147 17.24 6.83 -11.75
N GLY A 148 16.28 6.80 -10.82
CA GLY A 148 16.54 6.61 -9.39
C GLY A 148 17.09 5.22 -9.07
N ARG A 149 16.55 4.15 -9.67
CA ARG A 149 17.04 2.78 -9.46
C ARG A 149 18.49 2.62 -9.94
N GLY A 150 18.84 3.19 -11.09
CA GLY A 150 20.15 3.00 -11.72
C GLY A 150 20.34 1.56 -12.21
N GLY A 151 21.57 1.05 -12.11
CA GLY A 151 21.96 -0.31 -12.55
C GLY A 151 21.93 -1.39 -11.45
N GLU A 152 21.36 -1.10 -10.28
CA GLU A 152 21.33 -2.04 -9.16
C GLU A 152 20.20 -3.10 -9.31
N PRO A 153 20.34 -4.28 -8.69
CA PRO A 153 19.26 -5.26 -8.62
C PRO A 153 18.00 -4.64 -8.01
N PRO A 154 16.79 -5.00 -8.49
CA PRO A 154 15.54 -4.43 -7.98
C PRO A 154 15.41 -4.54 -6.45
N ASP A 155 15.17 -3.40 -5.79
CA ASP A 155 14.81 -3.32 -4.38
C ASP A 155 13.75 -2.24 -4.23
N LEU A 156 12.49 -2.67 -4.08
CA LEU A 156 11.37 -1.74 -4.09
C LEU A 156 11.50 -0.65 -3.03
N ARG A 157 12.02 -0.97 -1.84
CA ARG A 157 12.11 0.00 -0.74
C ARG A 157 13.11 1.10 -1.06
N ARG A 158 14.31 0.72 -1.50
CA ARG A 158 15.38 1.63 -1.91
C ARG A 158 14.94 2.44 -3.13
N ASP A 159 14.41 1.77 -4.14
CA ASP A 159 14.07 2.37 -5.43
C ASP A 159 12.92 3.37 -5.25
N LEU A 160 11.90 3.03 -4.44
CA LEU A 160 10.85 3.96 -4.05
C LEU A 160 11.41 5.15 -3.26
N GLY A 161 12.37 4.92 -2.36
CA GLY A 161 13.03 5.98 -1.61
C GLY A 161 13.74 7.01 -2.49
N ARG A 162 14.43 6.52 -3.54
CA ARG A 162 15.11 7.34 -4.55
C ARG A 162 14.12 8.07 -5.46
N PHE A 163 13.09 7.38 -5.93
CA PHE A 163 11.98 7.99 -6.70
C PHE A 163 11.32 9.15 -5.93
N LEU A 164 10.98 8.93 -4.66
CA LEU A 164 10.43 9.98 -3.80
C LEU A 164 11.45 11.06 -3.45
N GLY A 165 12.75 10.75 -3.45
CA GLY A 165 13.83 11.72 -3.36
C GLY A 165 13.77 12.73 -4.51
N GLY A 166 13.75 12.25 -5.75
CA GLY A 166 13.68 13.12 -6.94
C GLY A 166 12.45 14.03 -6.99
N LEU A 167 11.32 13.59 -6.40
CA LEU A 167 10.14 14.44 -6.23
C LEU A 167 10.24 15.40 -5.04
N ARG A 168 10.90 14.99 -3.96
CA ARG A 168 11.00 15.77 -2.73
C ARG A 168 12.01 16.91 -2.83
N ASP A 169 13.11 16.70 -3.55
CA ASP A 169 14.23 17.64 -3.58
C ASP A 169 13.85 19.01 -4.20
N PRO A 170 13.03 19.08 -5.28
CA PRO A 170 12.57 20.36 -5.83
C PRO A 170 11.61 21.16 -4.94
N TRP A 171 11.08 20.58 -3.85
CA TRP A 171 10.09 21.23 -2.98
C TRP A 171 10.64 22.48 -2.28
N GLY A 172 11.90 22.42 -1.86
CA GLY A 172 12.56 23.43 -1.01
C GLY A 172 12.40 23.18 0.50
N LYS A 173 12.65 24.23 1.29
CA LYS A 173 12.74 24.17 2.77
C LYS A 173 11.41 24.41 3.49
N ASP A 174 10.49 25.16 2.88
CA ASP A 174 9.21 25.52 3.50
C ASP A 174 8.24 24.34 3.58
N LEU A 175 7.29 24.40 4.51
CA LEU A 175 6.22 23.39 4.68
C LEU A 175 6.77 21.95 4.76
N ALA A 176 7.90 21.75 5.45
CA ALA A 176 8.57 20.45 5.54
C ALA A 176 7.64 19.31 6.01
N ARG A 177 6.68 19.60 6.90
CA ARG A 177 5.69 18.61 7.35
C ARG A 177 4.76 18.16 6.22
N GLU A 178 4.29 19.07 5.38
CA GLU A 178 3.45 18.74 4.22
C GLU A 178 4.27 17.99 3.16
N ARG A 179 5.50 18.43 2.90
CA ARG A 179 6.46 17.77 2.01
C ARG A 179 6.72 16.32 2.43
N ASP A 180 7.15 16.12 3.68
CA ASP A 180 7.55 14.81 4.18
C ASP A 180 6.33 13.88 4.34
N PHE A 181 5.13 14.46 4.46
CA PHE A 181 3.90 13.70 4.37
C PHE A 181 3.59 13.27 2.93
N LEU A 182 3.66 14.16 1.93
CA LEU A 182 3.36 13.83 0.54
C LEU A 182 4.46 12.99 -0.13
N PHE A 183 5.71 13.18 0.25
CA PHE A 183 6.90 12.45 -0.24
C PHE A 183 7.66 11.80 0.93
N PRO A 184 7.11 10.73 1.54
CA PRO A 184 7.69 10.08 2.70
C PRO A 184 9.02 9.40 2.37
N ARG A 185 9.70 8.93 3.42
CA ARG A 185 10.95 8.15 3.32
C ARG A 185 10.69 6.71 3.79
N PRO A 186 10.70 5.70 2.90
CA PRO A 186 10.59 4.29 3.29
C PRO A 186 11.66 3.87 4.30
N GLU A 187 12.86 4.45 4.23
CA GLU A 187 14.00 4.17 5.12
C GLU A 187 13.70 4.60 6.56
N ARG A 188 12.85 5.61 6.75
CA ARG A 188 12.42 6.10 8.08
C ARG A 188 11.19 5.37 8.63
N GLY A 189 10.84 4.21 8.07
CA GLY A 189 9.80 3.32 8.60
C GLY A 189 8.38 3.62 8.11
N SER A 190 8.18 4.61 7.25
CA SER A 190 6.87 4.84 6.63
C SER A 190 6.47 3.64 5.78
N ALA A 191 5.27 3.11 5.98
CA ALA A 191 4.71 2.06 5.14
C ALA A 191 4.48 2.50 3.69
N CYS A 192 4.57 3.81 3.40
CA CYS A 192 4.43 4.41 2.07
C CYS A 192 3.18 3.93 1.29
N LYS A 193 2.10 3.59 2.00
CA LYS A 193 0.83 3.07 1.46
C LYS A 193 0.41 3.72 0.16
N ARG A 194 0.43 5.06 0.11
CA ARG A 194 -0.01 5.84 -1.05
C ARG A 194 0.85 5.62 -2.28
N HIS A 195 2.17 5.45 -2.11
CA HIS A 195 3.07 5.22 -3.23
C HIS A 195 3.11 3.75 -3.64
N ASN A 196 2.95 2.82 -2.69
CA ASN A 196 2.70 1.42 -3.02
C ASN A 196 1.38 1.26 -3.79
N LEU A 197 0.33 2.04 -3.44
CA LEU A 197 -0.93 2.08 -4.16
C LEU A 197 -0.75 2.61 -5.59
N PHE A 198 -0.02 3.73 -5.75
CA PHE A 198 0.35 4.25 -7.06
C PHE A 198 1.07 3.20 -7.91
N LEU A 199 2.16 2.61 -7.37
CA LEU A 199 2.94 1.60 -8.07
C LEU A 199 2.09 0.40 -8.44
N ARG A 200 1.19 -0.06 -7.55
CA ARG A 200 0.26 -1.12 -7.88
C ARG A 200 -0.60 -0.78 -9.10
N TRP A 201 -1.23 0.39 -9.09
CA TRP A 201 -2.08 0.82 -10.19
C TRP A 201 -1.34 0.93 -11.52
N VAL A 202 -0.12 1.46 -11.54
CA VAL A 202 0.60 1.67 -12.79
C VAL A 202 1.39 0.44 -13.24
N VAL A 203 1.78 -0.48 -12.34
CA VAL A 203 2.57 -1.68 -12.70
C VAL A 203 1.69 -2.90 -12.96
N ARG A 204 0.59 -3.09 -12.21
CA ARG A 204 -0.32 -4.23 -12.44
C ARG A 204 -1.35 -3.91 -13.51
N GLY A 205 -1.88 -4.97 -14.12
CA GLY A 205 -2.95 -4.87 -15.09
C GLY A 205 -2.45 -4.71 -16.54
N PRO A 206 -3.34 -4.28 -17.46
CA PRO A 206 -4.72 -3.86 -17.20
C PRO A 206 -5.61 -5.02 -16.74
N ASP A 207 -6.34 -4.86 -15.62
CA ASP A 207 -7.22 -5.90 -15.04
C ASP A 207 -8.61 -5.39 -14.64
N GLY A 208 -9.01 -4.23 -15.19
CA GLY A 208 -10.25 -3.53 -14.85
C GLY A 208 -10.15 -2.65 -13.61
N VAL A 209 -9.10 -2.81 -12.79
CA VAL A 209 -8.79 -1.94 -11.63
C VAL A 209 -7.45 -1.24 -11.83
N ASP A 210 -6.39 -2.02 -11.98
CA ASP A 210 -5.05 -1.54 -12.24
C ASP A 210 -4.85 -1.27 -13.75
N LEU A 211 -3.99 -0.32 -14.10
CA LEU A 211 -3.87 0.30 -15.42
C LEU A 211 -2.79 -0.35 -16.32
N GLY A 212 -1.73 -0.91 -15.74
CA GLY A 212 -0.66 -1.58 -16.48
C GLY A 212 0.18 -0.66 -17.37
N LEU A 213 0.49 0.55 -16.90
CA LEU A 213 1.22 1.58 -17.65
C LEU A 213 2.75 1.39 -17.64
N TRP A 214 3.31 0.83 -16.57
CA TRP A 214 4.75 0.71 -16.34
C TRP A 214 5.26 -0.70 -16.62
N GLY A 215 6.40 -0.80 -17.31
CA GLY A 215 7.16 -2.02 -17.52
C GLY A 215 8.49 -2.08 -16.73
N ALA A 216 8.87 -1.00 -16.04
CA ALA A 216 10.13 -0.90 -15.32
C ALA A 216 10.24 -1.80 -14.07
N VAL A 217 9.10 -2.26 -13.54
CA VAL A 217 8.97 -3.06 -12.32
C VAL A 217 8.02 -4.21 -12.59
N SER A 218 8.27 -5.39 -12.02
CA SER A 218 7.35 -6.52 -12.12
C SER A 218 6.33 -6.53 -10.96
N PRO A 219 5.07 -6.96 -11.19
CA PRO A 219 4.10 -7.19 -10.11
C PRO A 219 4.63 -8.02 -8.93
N ARG A 220 5.55 -8.96 -9.21
CA ARG A 220 6.17 -9.83 -8.19
C ARG A 220 7.02 -9.08 -7.16
N ASP A 221 7.54 -7.92 -7.55
CA ASP A 221 8.44 -7.09 -6.76
C ASP A 221 7.68 -6.04 -5.94
N LEU A 222 6.38 -5.89 -6.17
CA LEU A 222 5.54 -4.94 -5.46
C LEU A 222 5.32 -5.35 -4.00
N VAL A 223 5.06 -4.33 -3.17
CA VAL A 223 4.67 -4.47 -1.77
C VAL A 223 3.25 -3.94 -1.60
N VAL A 224 2.43 -4.63 -0.80
CA VAL A 224 1.03 -4.24 -0.61
C VAL A 224 0.89 -2.79 -0.10
N PRO A 225 -0.11 -2.03 -0.57
CA PRO A 225 -0.51 -0.76 0.03
C PRO A 225 -1.08 -0.99 1.44
N LEU A 226 -0.24 -0.83 2.47
CA LEU A 226 -0.64 -1.10 3.85
C LEU A 226 -1.51 0.03 4.44
N ASP A 227 -2.82 -0.10 4.30
CA ASP A 227 -3.79 0.74 5.01
C ASP A 227 -4.31 0.08 6.31
N THR A 228 -5.24 0.74 6.99
CA THR A 228 -5.82 0.24 8.24
C THR A 228 -6.65 -1.03 8.03
N HIS A 229 -7.29 -1.20 6.88
CA HIS A 229 -8.06 -2.39 6.56
C HIS A 229 -7.12 -3.57 6.28
N MET A 230 -6.05 -3.34 5.53
CA MET A 230 -5.03 -4.33 5.19
C MET A 230 -4.24 -4.76 6.42
N ALA A 231 -3.79 -3.84 7.27
CA ALA A 231 -3.13 -4.18 8.54
C ALA A 231 -4.06 -5.03 9.44
N ARG A 232 -5.33 -4.63 9.56
CA ARG A 232 -6.33 -5.33 10.37
C ARG A 232 -6.64 -6.72 9.83
N LEU A 233 -6.86 -6.85 8.52
CA LEU A 233 -7.16 -8.13 7.87
C LEU A 233 -5.93 -9.02 7.84
N GLY A 234 -4.76 -8.49 7.52
CA GLY A 234 -3.49 -9.23 7.57
C GLY A 234 -3.28 -9.90 8.92
N GLY A 235 -3.44 -9.16 10.02
CA GLY A 235 -3.37 -9.75 11.36
C GLY A 235 -4.50 -10.74 11.68
N ALA A 236 -5.71 -10.50 11.18
CA ALA A 236 -6.85 -11.41 11.42
C ALA A 236 -6.76 -12.73 10.63
N LEU A 237 -6.13 -12.69 9.45
CA LEU A 237 -5.94 -13.83 8.54
C LEU A 237 -4.61 -14.54 8.76
N GLY A 238 -3.77 -14.07 9.70
CA GLY A 238 -2.48 -14.67 10.01
C GLY A 238 -1.38 -14.38 8.97
N LEU A 239 -1.55 -13.34 8.14
CA LEU A 239 -0.56 -12.91 7.13
C LEU A 239 0.63 -12.13 7.75
N THR A 240 0.50 -11.70 9.00
CA THR A 240 1.56 -11.04 9.76
C THR A 240 1.35 -11.26 11.24
N ARG A 241 2.44 -11.25 12.02
CA ARG A 241 2.40 -11.24 13.50
C ARG A 241 2.67 -9.85 14.08
N ARG A 242 3.06 -8.88 13.24
CA ARG A 242 3.35 -7.51 13.69
C ARG A 242 2.08 -6.82 14.18
N ARG A 243 2.27 -5.86 15.08
CA ARG A 243 1.21 -4.97 15.58
C ARG A 243 1.34 -3.55 15.05
N THR A 244 2.55 -3.14 14.71
CA THR A 244 2.85 -1.80 14.19
C THR A 244 2.66 -1.77 12.67
N PRO A 245 1.77 -0.92 12.13
CA PRO A 245 1.56 -0.79 10.69
C PRO A 245 2.69 0.00 10.03
N ASP A 246 3.83 -0.65 9.86
CA ASP A 246 5.05 -0.11 9.24
C ASP A 246 5.41 -0.84 7.92
N TRP A 247 6.48 -0.40 7.26
CA TRP A 247 6.97 -1.04 6.04
C TRP A 247 7.20 -2.55 6.20
N ARG A 248 7.74 -2.98 7.36
CA ARG A 248 7.99 -4.40 7.64
C ARG A 248 6.70 -5.21 7.71
N MET A 249 5.61 -4.64 8.22
CA MET A 249 4.30 -5.30 8.17
C MET A 249 3.82 -5.47 6.73
N ALA A 250 4.04 -4.48 5.86
CA ALA A 250 3.69 -4.58 4.45
C ALA A 250 4.50 -5.70 3.77
N GLU A 251 5.80 -5.82 4.06
CA GLU A 251 6.66 -6.88 3.57
C GLU A 251 6.22 -8.27 4.07
N GLU A 252 5.89 -8.42 5.36
CA GLU A 252 5.40 -9.69 5.92
C GLU A 252 4.10 -10.16 5.27
N ILE A 253 3.14 -9.24 5.09
CA ILE A 253 1.88 -9.55 4.41
C ILE A 253 2.15 -9.94 2.96
N THR A 254 3.00 -9.19 2.26
CA THR A 254 3.38 -9.47 0.86
C THR A 254 4.04 -10.84 0.73
N ALA A 255 4.97 -11.18 1.64
CA ALA A 255 5.63 -12.48 1.66
C ALA A 255 4.64 -13.63 1.88
N SER A 256 3.65 -13.45 2.76
CA SER A 256 2.58 -14.44 2.95
C SER A 256 1.74 -14.62 1.69
N LEU A 257 1.37 -13.54 1.00
CA LEU A 257 0.61 -13.61 -0.24
C LEU A 257 1.42 -14.23 -1.39
N ARG A 258 2.74 -14.03 -1.39
CA ARG A 258 3.67 -14.63 -2.36
C ARG A 258 3.68 -16.16 -2.30
N LEU A 259 3.39 -16.76 -1.15
CA LEU A 259 3.22 -18.22 -1.03
C LEU A 259 2.02 -18.75 -1.83
N VAL A 260 1.06 -17.89 -2.20
CA VAL A 260 -0.13 -18.24 -2.98
C VAL A 260 0.04 -17.87 -4.45
N CYS A 261 0.57 -16.67 -4.72
CA CYS A 261 0.85 -16.21 -6.08
C CYS A 261 2.22 -15.54 -6.12
N PRO A 262 3.27 -16.28 -6.50
CA PRO A 262 4.63 -15.75 -6.56
C PRO A 262 4.82 -14.60 -7.55
N ASP A 263 4.10 -14.64 -8.67
CA ASP A 263 4.26 -13.71 -9.78
C ASP A 263 3.45 -12.42 -9.61
N ASP A 264 2.42 -12.45 -8.77
CA ASP A 264 1.61 -11.28 -8.44
C ASP A 264 1.02 -11.42 -7.02
N PRO A 265 1.85 -11.21 -5.98
CA PRO A 265 1.41 -11.33 -4.59
C PRO A 265 0.44 -10.21 -4.20
N VAL A 266 0.52 -9.04 -4.85
CA VAL A 266 -0.28 -7.88 -4.45
C VAL A 266 -1.65 -7.85 -5.12
N LYS A 267 -2.06 -8.84 -5.95
CA LYS A 267 -3.44 -8.89 -6.47
C LYS A 267 -4.54 -9.10 -5.43
N PHE A 268 -4.20 -9.66 -4.28
CA PHE A 268 -5.18 -9.97 -3.23
C PHE A 268 -5.58 -8.75 -2.38
N ASP A 269 -4.72 -7.73 -2.37
CA ASP A 269 -4.87 -6.43 -1.70
C ASP A 269 -6.26 -5.79 -1.90
N TYR A 270 -6.66 -5.59 -3.16
CA TYR A 270 -7.89 -4.87 -3.49
C TYR A 270 -9.14 -5.57 -2.95
N PRO A 271 -9.40 -6.84 -3.30
CA PRO A 271 -10.60 -7.50 -2.80
C PRO A 271 -10.56 -7.66 -1.28
N LEU A 272 -9.39 -7.87 -0.67
CA LEU A 272 -9.26 -7.95 0.78
C LEU A 272 -9.65 -6.63 1.46
N THR A 273 -9.05 -5.50 1.07
CA THR A 273 -9.35 -4.19 1.66
C THR A 273 -10.82 -3.81 1.46
N ARG A 274 -11.40 -4.13 0.30
CA ARG A 274 -12.80 -3.86 -0.05
C ARG A 274 -13.78 -4.57 0.88
N LEU A 275 -13.46 -5.76 1.42
CA LEU A 275 -14.27 -6.37 2.49
C LEU A 275 -14.44 -5.43 3.69
N GLY A 276 -13.40 -4.68 4.05
CA GLY A 276 -13.45 -3.70 5.12
C GLY A 276 -14.16 -2.41 4.73
N ILE A 277 -13.87 -1.88 3.55
CA ILE A 277 -14.39 -0.59 3.05
C ILE A 277 -15.90 -0.67 2.79
N LEU A 278 -16.37 -1.75 2.18
CA LEU A 278 -17.79 -1.99 1.87
C LEU A 278 -18.60 -2.51 3.07
N GLY A 279 -17.98 -2.64 4.25
CA GLY A 279 -18.66 -3.11 5.45
C GLY A 279 -19.01 -4.60 5.45
N VAL A 280 -18.58 -5.40 4.46
CA VAL A 280 -18.76 -6.86 4.42
C VAL A 280 -18.13 -7.52 5.65
N CYS A 281 -16.97 -7.02 6.07
CA CYS A 281 -16.33 -7.40 7.32
C CYS A 281 -16.96 -6.61 8.48
N THR A 282 -18.07 -7.12 9.02
CA THR A 282 -18.85 -6.47 10.07
C THR A 282 -18.26 -6.63 11.48
N ARG A 283 -16.95 -6.71 11.68
CA ARG A 283 -16.36 -6.99 13.01
C ARG A 283 -16.83 -6.02 14.11
N SER A 284 -17.17 -4.77 13.77
CA SER A 284 -17.72 -3.77 14.69
C SER A 284 -19.23 -3.94 14.99
N ARG A 285 -19.93 -4.81 14.25
CA ARG A 285 -21.37 -5.07 14.33
C ARG A 285 -21.60 -6.58 14.27
N ARG A 286 -21.81 -7.25 15.42
CA ARG A 286 -22.08 -8.70 15.57
C ARG A 286 -22.67 -9.35 14.30
N GLY A 287 -21.82 -9.80 13.38
CA GLY A 287 -22.30 -10.20 12.06
C GLY A 287 -21.71 -11.54 11.64
N VAL A 288 -22.39 -12.14 10.67
CA VAL A 288 -22.22 -13.55 10.33
C VAL A 288 -21.00 -13.69 9.41
N CYS A 289 -19.90 -14.18 9.97
CA CYS A 289 -18.70 -14.51 9.21
C CYS A 289 -18.95 -15.61 8.15
N GLY A 290 -20.07 -16.32 8.20
CA GLY A 290 -20.39 -17.45 7.31
C GLY A 290 -20.43 -17.13 5.81
N ARG A 291 -20.72 -15.88 5.41
CA ARG A 291 -20.70 -15.44 3.99
C ARG A 291 -19.37 -14.80 3.56
N CYS A 292 -18.40 -14.69 4.46
CA CYS A 292 -17.11 -14.08 4.15
C CYS A 292 -16.19 -15.10 3.47
N PRO A 293 -15.62 -14.82 2.29
CA PRO A 293 -14.84 -15.80 1.50
C PRO A 293 -13.58 -16.29 2.23
N VAL A 294 -13.04 -15.42 3.08
CA VAL A 294 -11.82 -15.64 3.87
C VAL A 294 -12.11 -16.02 5.33
N ALA A 295 -13.38 -16.27 5.70
CA ALA A 295 -13.76 -16.70 7.04
C ALA A 295 -13.03 -17.96 7.55
N PRO A 296 -12.70 -18.97 6.71
CA PRO A 296 -11.94 -20.13 7.16
C PRO A 296 -10.54 -19.80 7.71
N LEU A 297 -9.95 -18.69 7.28
CA LEU A 297 -8.64 -18.19 7.73
C LEU A 297 -8.73 -17.23 8.91
N CYS A 298 -9.90 -16.61 9.11
CA CYS A 298 -10.05 -15.55 10.10
C CYS A 298 -9.97 -16.12 11.52
N ALA A 299 -8.87 -15.83 12.22
CA ALA A 299 -8.64 -16.16 13.62
C ALA A 299 -9.65 -15.46 14.56
N ARG A 300 -10.40 -14.49 14.03
CA ARG A 300 -11.37 -13.68 14.77
C ARG A 300 -12.82 -14.02 14.44
N ARG A 301 -13.06 -15.14 13.75
CA ARG A 301 -14.40 -15.60 13.39
C ARG A 301 -15.23 -15.83 14.66
N SER A 302 -16.40 -15.23 14.73
CA SER A 302 -17.47 -15.71 15.60
C SER A 302 -18.05 -16.93 14.91
N GLN A 303 -18.03 -18.10 15.55
CA GLN A 303 -18.91 -19.18 15.10
C GLN A 303 -20.33 -18.65 15.36
N GLY A 304 -21.13 -18.50 14.31
CA GLY A 304 -22.55 -18.25 14.50
C GLY A 304 -23.09 -19.42 15.32
N GLY A 305 -23.72 -19.11 16.46
CA GLY A 305 -24.67 -20.03 17.07
C GLY A 305 -25.87 -20.19 16.16
#